data_AF-A0A1G6XVN4-F1
#
_entry.id   AF-A0A1G6XVN4-F1
#
_cell.length_a   1.000
_cell.length_b   1.000
_cell.length_c   1.000
_cell.angle_alpha   90.00
_cell.angle_beta   90.00
_cell.angle_gamma   90.00
#
_symmetry.space_group_name_H-M   'P 1'
#
loop_
_entity.id
_entity.type
_entity.pdbx_description
1 polymer ?
#
loop_
_entity_poly.entity_id
_entity_poly.type
_entity_poly.pdbx_seq_one_letter_code
_entity_poly.pdbx_strand_id
1 'polypeptide(L)'
;MAKRRLGKWGMRSAALAIASLFMSIGLSAPASAGTCTTSGCGGEVSNNSRMPVRIANCWSGTSSTYSGDKLPCVQNVNTWSSYNADVELPAGDESKFHYYYYDTDAVRFYKGCVTKWHYWGGWTNTEDRRGKSSLWKKFSSIDHIYIDSITC
;
A
#
# COMPACT_ATOMS: atom_id res chain seq x y z
N MET A 1 28.74 -77.83 31.50
CA MET A 1 28.17 -78.94 30.72
C MET A 1 26.65 -78.73 30.67
N ALA A 2 26.06 -78.74 29.46
CA ALA A 2 24.62 -78.87 29.15
C ALA A 2 23.66 -77.75 29.65
N LYS A 3 22.59 -77.36 28.94
CA LYS A 3 22.16 -77.36 27.53
C LYS A 3 20.80 -76.64 27.55
N ARG A 4 20.62 -75.68 26.63
CA ARG A 4 19.37 -75.22 25.97
C ARG A 4 18.02 -75.39 26.70
N ARG A 5 17.22 -74.33 26.67
CA ARG A 5 15.86 -74.36 26.08
C ARG A 5 15.47 -72.97 25.57
N LEU A 6 15.20 -72.91 24.25
CA LEU A 6 14.58 -71.78 23.57
C LEU A 6 13.10 -71.70 23.96
N GLY A 7 12.67 -70.56 24.48
CA GLY A 7 11.27 -70.14 24.55
C GLY A 7 10.99 -69.19 23.39
N LYS A 8 10.02 -69.55 22.57
CA LYS A 8 9.58 -68.86 21.35
C LYS A 8 8.16 -68.36 21.65
N TRP A 9 7.76 -67.26 21.02
CA TRP A 9 6.40 -66.69 20.87
C TRP A 9 6.07 -65.44 21.70
N GLY A 10 5.69 -64.39 20.97
CA GLY A 10 5.18 -63.14 21.53
C GLY A 10 5.25 -61.97 20.54
N MET A 11 4.72 -62.13 19.32
CA MET A 11 4.39 -60.98 18.47
C MET A 11 3.32 -60.14 19.19
N ARG A 12 3.55 -58.84 19.32
CA ARG A 12 2.54 -57.79 19.13
C ARG A 12 3.21 -56.41 19.10
N SER A 13 3.09 -55.80 17.95
CA SER A 13 3.40 -54.43 17.63
C SER A 13 2.81 -53.45 18.64
N ALA A 14 3.60 -52.45 19.01
CA ALA A 14 3.10 -51.15 19.43
C ALA A 14 4.09 -50.11 18.92
N ALA A 15 3.83 -49.64 17.71
CA ALA A 15 4.45 -48.43 17.18
C ALA A 15 4.00 -47.26 18.08
N LEU A 16 4.94 -46.66 18.82
CA LEU A 16 4.71 -45.38 19.47
C LEU A 16 5.28 -44.30 18.56
N ALA A 17 4.38 -43.66 17.81
CA ALA A 17 4.68 -42.50 16.98
C ALA A 17 5.20 -41.37 17.87
N ILE A 18 6.44 -40.94 17.63
CA ILE A 18 6.92 -39.66 18.16
C ILE A 18 6.22 -38.59 17.32
N ALA A 19 5.18 -37.98 17.91
CA ALA A 19 4.50 -36.83 17.35
C ALA A 19 5.51 -35.69 17.21
N SER A 20 5.97 -35.44 15.98
CA SER A 20 6.71 -34.25 15.64
C SER A 20 5.78 -33.06 15.85
N LEU A 21 6.04 -32.26 16.89
CA LEU A 21 5.50 -30.92 17.03
C LEU A 21 6.04 -30.10 15.84
N PHE A 22 5.37 -30.17 14.70
CA PHE A 22 5.44 -29.09 13.72
C PHE A 22 4.83 -27.88 14.40
N MET A 23 5.68 -27.04 14.98
CA MET A 23 5.39 -25.62 15.12
C MET A 23 5.00 -25.16 13.72
N SER A 24 3.69 -25.06 13.48
CA SER A 24 3.16 -24.25 12.41
C SER A 24 3.65 -22.85 12.74
N ILE A 25 4.80 -22.49 12.16
CA ILE A 25 5.15 -21.12 11.90
C ILE A 25 3.94 -20.63 11.13
N GLY A 26 3.06 -19.90 11.81
CA GLY A 26 2.06 -19.09 11.16
C GLY A 26 2.87 -18.13 10.31
N LEU A 27 3.21 -18.56 9.10
CA LEU A 27 3.39 -17.68 7.98
C LEU A 27 2.06 -16.95 7.92
N SER A 28 1.98 -15.82 8.63
CA SER A 28 1.23 -14.69 8.17
C SER A 28 1.66 -14.55 6.73
N ALA A 29 0.87 -15.11 5.82
CA ALA A 29 0.99 -14.78 4.42
C ALA A 29 1.09 -13.26 4.39
N PRO A 30 1.96 -12.65 3.56
CA PRO A 30 1.85 -11.22 3.34
C PRO A 30 0.37 -10.98 3.08
N ALA A 31 -0.23 -10.04 3.81
CA ALA A 31 -1.59 -9.63 3.52
C ALA A 31 -1.61 -9.44 2.01
N SER A 32 -2.33 -10.33 1.32
CA SER A 32 -2.39 -10.30 -0.13
C SER A 32 -2.99 -8.94 -0.40
N ALA A 33 -2.16 -7.98 -0.85
CA ALA A 33 -2.61 -6.71 -1.36
C ALA A 33 -3.75 -7.06 -2.30
N GLY A 34 -4.97 -6.67 -1.90
CA GLY A 34 -6.18 -7.13 -2.56
C GLY A 34 -6.01 -6.86 -4.04
N THR A 35 -6.11 -7.92 -4.83
CA THR A 35 -6.04 -7.83 -6.29
C THR A 35 -6.95 -6.71 -6.71
N CYS A 36 -6.38 -5.67 -7.32
CA CYS A 36 -7.06 -4.52 -7.87
C CYS A 36 -8.37 -4.95 -8.59
N THR A 37 -9.52 -4.87 -7.91
CA THR A 37 -10.81 -5.32 -8.49
C THR A 37 -11.50 -4.22 -9.29
N THR A 38 -11.03 -2.98 -9.17
CA THR A 38 -11.54 -1.81 -9.90
C THR A 38 -10.55 -1.38 -10.97
N SER A 39 -11.05 -1.14 -12.19
CA SER A 39 -10.27 -0.50 -13.25
C SER A 39 -9.74 0.86 -12.75
N GLY A 40 -8.46 0.94 -12.40
CA GLY A 40 -7.82 2.21 -12.01
C GLY A 40 -6.91 2.21 -10.80
N CYS A 41 -6.71 1.10 -10.06
CA CYS A 41 -6.02 1.14 -8.76
C CYS A 41 -4.72 1.95 -8.79
N GLY A 42 -4.74 3.04 -8.04
CA GLY A 42 -3.56 3.75 -7.64
C GLY A 42 -2.76 2.95 -6.62
N GLY A 43 -1.90 3.65 -5.87
CA GLY A 43 -1.07 3.04 -4.84
C GLY A 43 -1.27 3.72 -3.49
N GLU A 44 -0.61 3.19 -2.47
CA GLU A 44 -0.55 3.82 -1.16
C GLU A 44 0.30 5.10 -1.24
N VAL A 45 -0.02 6.10 -0.41
CA VAL A 45 0.75 7.35 -0.32
C VAL A 45 1.20 7.57 1.12
N SER A 46 2.51 7.75 1.32
CA SER A 46 3.07 8.24 2.59
C SER A 46 3.48 9.69 2.45
N ASN A 47 3.07 10.52 3.41
CA ASN A 47 3.46 11.91 3.47
C ASN A 47 4.62 12.11 4.47
N ASN A 48 5.85 11.99 4.00
CA ASN A 48 7.05 12.22 4.82
C ASN A 48 7.40 13.72 4.91
N SER A 49 6.68 14.58 4.21
CA SER A 49 6.90 16.02 4.24
C SER A 49 6.37 16.65 5.51
N ARG A 50 6.69 17.94 5.72
CA ARG A 50 6.19 18.73 6.86
C ARG A 50 4.85 19.44 6.57
N MET A 51 4.27 19.23 5.39
CA MET A 51 3.04 19.88 4.95
C MET A 51 2.00 18.81 4.58
N PRO A 52 0.69 19.09 4.74
CA PRO A 52 -0.33 18.16 4.27
C PRO A 52 -0.26 18.03 2.73
N VAL A 53 -0.44 16.81 2.22
CA VAL A 53 -0.53 16.56 0.78
C VAL A 53 -1.96 16.18 0.42
N ARG A 54 -2.51 16.79 -0.63
CA ARG A 54 -3.88 16.49 -1.05
C ARG A 54 -3.87 15.29 -1.99
N ILE A 55 -4.64 14.28 -1.63
CA ILE A 55 -4.80 13.01 -2.36
C ILE A 55 -6.26 12.84 -2.79
N ALA A 56 -6.50 12.05 -3.83
CA ALA A 56 -7.84 11.76 -4.33
C ALA A 56 -8.02 10.27 -4.60
N ASN A 57 -9.24 9.78 -4.36
CA ASN A 57 -9.67 8.41 -4.66
C ASN A 57 -10.58 8.36 -5.90
N CYS A 58 -10.30 9.26 -6.84
CA CYS A 58 -10.91 9.25 -8.15
C CYS A 58 -9.94 9.83 -9.19
N TRP A 59 -10.15 9.42 -10.45
CA TRP A 59 -9.54 10.04 -11.61
C TRP A 59 -10.54 10.15 -12.75
N SER A 60 -10.55 11.28 -13.47
CA SER A 60 -11.35 11.46 -14.69
C SER A 60 -10.46 11.73 -15.89
N GLY A 61 -10.66 10.97 -16.96
CA GLY A 61 -10.00 11.16 -18.25
C GLY A 61 -8.84 10.18 -18.51
N THR A 62 -8.21 10.33 -19.66
CA THR A 62 -7.15 9.43 -20.16
C THR A 62 -5.73 9.97 -19.93
N SER A 63 -5.59 11.27 -19.66
CA SER A 63 -4.29 11.87 -19.31
C SER A 63 -3.80 11.34 -17.97
N SER A 64 -2.48 11.20 -17.82
CA SER A 64 -1.83 10.90 -16.53
C SER A 64 -1.70 12.13 -15.63
N THR A 65 -2.07 13.31 -16.12
CA THR A 65 -2.00 14.56 -15.37
C THR A 65 -3.20 15.47 -15.62
N TYR A 66 -3.51 16.30 -14.64
CA TYR A 66 -4.55 17.32 -14.72
C TYR A 66 -4.07 18.61 -14.05
N SER A 67 -4.17 19.74 -14.74
CA SER A 67 -3.80 21.05 -14.16
C SER A 67 -5.03 21.72 -13.56
N GLY A 68 -4.96 22.06 -12.27
CA GLY A 68 -6.06 22.69 -11.55
C GLY A 68 -6.02 22.40 -10.05
N ASP A 69 -6.79 23.17 -9.28
CA ASP A 69 -6.82 23.03 -7.82
C ASP A 69 -7.74 21.89 -7.35
N LYS A 70 -8.67 21.42 -8.20
CA LYS A 70 -9.64 20.35 -7.90
C LYS A 70 -9.84 19.45 -9.12
N LEU A 71 -9.80 18.13 -8.93
CA LEU A 71 -10.10 17.16 -10.01
C LEU A 71 -11.61 17.19 -10.37
N PRO A 72 -11.98 17.03 -11.65
CA PRO A 72 -13.39 17.04 -12.08
C PRO A 72 -14.24 15.92 -11.47
N CYS A 73 -13.64 14.77 -11.15
CA CYS A 73 -14.33 13.65 -10.51
C CYS A 73 -14.65 13.90 -9.02
N VAL A 74 -14.05 14.91 -8.38
CA VAL A 74 -14.23 15.14 -6.94
C VAL A 74 -15.61 15.78 -6.70
N GLN A 75 -16.49 15.01 -6.10
CA GLN A 75 -17.81 15.43 -5.62
C GLN A 75 -17.78 15.77 -4.13
N ASN A 76 -16.95 15.07 -3.36
CA ASN A 76 -16.82 15.24 -1.92
C ASN A 76 -15.44 15.81 -1.57
N VAL A 77 -15.38 17.10 -1.22
CA VAL A 77 -14.11 17.77 -0.95
C VAL A 77 -13.71 17.57 0.51
N ASN A 78 -12.43 17.27 0.72
CA ASN A 78 -11.81 17.14 2.03
C ASN A 78 -12.51 16.15 2.99
N THR A 79 -12.79 14.94 2.51
CA THR A 79 -13.47 13.90 3.30
C THR A 79 -12.73 12.57 3.27
N TRP A 80 -12.73 11.86 4.39
CA TRP A 80 -12.16 10.52 4.51
C TRP A 80 -13.17 9.39 4.26
N SER A 81 -14.45 9.71 4.10
CA SER A 81 -15.56 8.74 4.24
C SER A 81 -16.44 8.62 3.00
N SER A 82 -15.89 8.85 1.80
CA SER A 82 -16.66 8.78 0.55
C SER A 82 -15.77 8.46 -0.65
N TYR A 83 -16.35 7.86 -1.69
CA TYR A 83 -15.75 7.81 -3.03
C TYR A 83 -15.89 9.16 -3.75
N ASN A 84 -15.19 9.32 -4.89
CA ASN A 84 -15.20 10.55 -5.68
C ASN A 84 -14.83 11.75 -4.81
N ALA A 85 -13.76 11.58 -4.02
CA ALA A 85 -13.39 12.49 -2.96
C ALA A 85 -11.90 12.85 -3.01
N ASP A 86 -11.58 14.02 -2.45
CA ASP A 86 -10.21 14.40 -2.12
C ASP A 86 -10.07 14.65 -0.62
N VAL A 87 -8.84 14.59 -0.12
CA VAL A 87 -8.54 14.87 1.27
C VAL A 87 -7.10 15.31 1.46
N GLU A 88 -6.85 16.12 2.49
CA GLU A 88 -5.50 16.42 2.96
C GLU A 88 -4.98 15.29 3.84
N LEU A 89 -4.03 14.51 3.32
CA LEU A 89 -3.25 13.56 4.09
C LEU A 89 -2.25 14.34 4.97
N PRO A 90 -2.36 14.25 6.31
CA PRO A 90 -1.50 15.00 7.22
C PRO A 90 -0.01 14.65 7.06
N ALA A 91 0.85 15.54 7.56
CA ALA A 91 2.28 15.27 7.65
C ALA A 91 2.55 14.07 8.57
N GLY A 92 3.39 13.14 8.12
CA GLY A 92 3.73 11.90 8.83
C GLY A 92 2.69 10.78 8.74
N ASP A 93 1.61 10.96 7.98
CA ASP A 93 0.54 9.96 7.83
C ASP A 93 0.64 9.18 6.51
N GLU A 94 -0.07 8.06 6.44
CA GLU A 94 -0.10 7.16 5.30
C GLU A 94 -1.55 6.83 4.88
N SER A 95 -1.83 6.86 3.58
CA SER A 95 -3.17 6.62 3.03
C SER A 95 -3.70 5.21 3.31
N LYS A 96 -2.82 4.23 3.51
CA LYS A 96 -3.17 2.83 3.78
C LYS A 96 -4.00 2.62 5.05
N PHE A 97 -3.94 3.55 6.00
CA PHE A 97 -4.75 3.49 7.22
C PHE A 97 -6.18 4.00 7.01
N HIS A 98 -6.51 4.47 5.81
CA HIS A 98 -7.79 5.09 5.48
C HIS A 98 -8.50 4.29 4.39
N TYR A 99 -9.62 3.65 4.74
CA TYR A 99 -10.33 2.69 3.88
C TYR A 99 -10.59 3.19 2.45
N TYR A 100 -11.06 4.42 2.29
CA TYR A 100 -11.39 5.02 0.99
C TYR A 100 -10.16 5.52 0.19
N TYR A 101 -8.97 5.47 0.78
CA TYR A 101 -7.72 5.99 0.22
C TYR A 101 -6.59 4.95 0.25
N TYR A 102 -6.91 3.70 0.58
CA TYR A 102 -5.99 2.57 0.47
C TYR A 102 -5.40 2.52 -0.95
N ASP A 103 -6.28 2.62 -1.95
CA ASP A 103 -5.91 2.82 -3.37
C ASP A 103 -6.05 4.30 -3.74
N THR A 104 -5.00 5.08 -3.55
CA THR A 104 -5.01 6.51 -3.91
C THR A 104 -4.75 6.70 -5.40
N ASP A 105 -5.76 7.18 -6.13
CA ASP A 105 -5.68 7.38 -7.59
C ASP A 105 -4.78 8.55 -8.02
N ALA A 106 -4.69 9.60 -7.21
CA ALA A 106 -3.94 10.80 -7.57
C ALA A 106 -3.43 11.61 -6.39
N VAL A 107 -2.31 12.30 -6.61
CA VAL A 107 -1.72 13.25 -5.67
C VAL A 107 -1.61 14.63 -6.30
N ARG A 108 -1.91 15.66 -5.51
CA ARG A 108 -1.78 17.06 -5.91
C ARG A 108 -0.40 17.62 -5.54
N PHE A 109 0.26 18.17 -6.55
CA PHE A 109 1.43 19.01 -6.45
C PHE A 109 0.99 20.48 -6.45
N TYR A 110 1.15 21.14 -5.31
CA TYR A 110 0.59 22.46 -5.08
C TYR A 110 1.27 23.56 -5.91
N LYS A 111 0.47 24.50 -6.42
CA LYS A 111 0.95 25.75 -7.03
C LYS A 111 1.93 26.46 -6.10
N GLY A 112 2.99 27.03 -6.65
CA GLY A 112 3.98 27.79 -5.89
C GLY A 112 5.01 26.94 -5.16
N CYS A 113 4.90 25.61 -5.18
CA CYS A 113 5.75 24.73 -4.39
C CYS A 113 6.69 23.87 -5.25
N VAL A 114 7.80 23.45 -4.66
CA VAL A 114 8.65 22.36 -5.14
C VAL A 114 8.36 21.14 -4.29
N THR A 115 8.02 20.02 -4.93
CA THR A 115 7.76 18.74 -4.24
C THR A 115 8.78 17.70 -4.70
N LYS A 116 9.44 17.05 -3.75
CA LYS A 116 10.26 15.85 -4.01
C LYS A 116 9.48 14.60 -3.62
N TRP A 117 9.54 13.59 -4.46
CA TRP A 117 8.76 12.36 -4.28
C TRP A 117 9.40 11.17 -5.01
N HIS A 118 9.07 9.94 -4.61
CA HIS A 118 9.50 8.74 -5.33
C HIS A 118 8.50 7.60 -5.18
N TYR A 119 8.61 6.61 -6.07
CA TYR A 119 7.92 5.32 -5.92
C TYR A 119 8.72 4.38 -5.03
N TRP A 120 8.09 3.34 -4.49
CA TRP A 120 8.79 2.25 -3.82
C TRP A 120 9.95 1.71 -4.68
N GLY A 121 11.17 1.73 -4.14
CA GLY A 121 12.38 1.28 -4.83
C GLY A 121 12.84 2.17 -6.01
N GLY A 122 12.22 3.32 -6.20
CA GLY A 122 12.54 4.28 -7.26
C GLY A 122 13.48 5.41 -6.82
N TRP A 123 13.95 6.19 -7.79
CA TRP A 123 14.75 7.39 -7.56
C TRP A 123 13.87 8.59 -7.18
N THR A 124 14.43 9.55 -6.44
CA THR A 124 13.77 10.83 -6.13
C THR A 124 13.51 11.64 -7.39
N ASN A 125 12.26 12.01 -7.59
CA ASN A 125 11.77 12.93 -8.60
C ASN A 125 11.53 14.31 -8.00
N THR A 126 11.50 15.34 -8.84
CA THR A 126 11.15 16.71 -8.44
C THR A 126 10.04 17.25 -9.33
N GLU A 127 8.96 17.71 -8.71
CA GLU A 127 7.88 18.44 -9.38
C GLU A 127 7.93 19.91 -8.93
N ASP A 128 8.29 20.81 -9.84
CA ASP A 128 8.40 22.25 -9.57
C ASP A 128 7.19 22.99 -10.16
N ARG A 129 6.33 23.47 -9.26
CA ARG A 129 5.12 24.23 -9.56
C ARG A 129 5.25 25.72 -9.20
N ARG A 130 6.45 26.23 -8.96
CA ARG A 130 6.68 27.68 -8.78
C ARG A 130 6.31 28.43 -10.06
N GLY A 131 5.50 29.48 -9.93
CA GLY A 131 4.98 30.24 -11.08
C GLY A 131 3.98 29.48 -11.98
N LYS A 132 3.48 28.31 -11.54
CA LYS A 132 2.55 27.46 -12.30
C LYS A 132 1.31 27.15 -11.47
N SER A 133 0.25 26.67 -12.14
CA SER A 133 -0.95 26.12 -11.47
C SER A 133 -0.63 24.86 -10.66
N SER A 134 -1.55 24.40 -9.81
CA SER A 134 -1.41 23.07 -9.19
C SER A 134 -1.50 21.99 -10.26
N LEU A 135 -0.84 20.86 -10.03
CA LEU A 135 -0.87 19.70 -10.91
C LEU A 135 -1.33 18.50 -10.10
N TRP A 136 -2.31 17.78 -10.60
CA TRP A 136 -2.63 16.45 -10.16
C TRP A 136 -1.91 15.45 -11.07
N LYS A 137 -1.25 14.46 -10.49
CA LYS A 137 -0.72 13.32 -11.24
C LYS A 137 -1.50 12.08 -10.84
N LYS A 138 -1.96 11.35 -11.84
CA LYS A 138 -2.52 10.02 -11.69
C LYS A 138 -1.39 9.06 -11.39
N PHE A 139 -1.65 8.14 -10.49
CA PHE A 139 -0.79 7.00 -10.26
C PHE A 139 -1.62 5.74 -10.49
N SER A 140 -1.06 4.78 -11.21
CA SER A 140 -1.78 3.57 -11.59
C SER A 140 -0.80 2.42 -11.64
N SER A 141 -1.22 1.26 -11.14
CA SER A 141 -0.40 0.04 -11.14
C SER A 141 0.93 0.22 -10.42
N ILE A 142 0.91 0.94 -9.30
CA ILE A 142 2.06 1.19 -8.45
C ILE A 142 1.73 0.79 -7.02
N ASP A 143 2.71 0.23 -6.30
CA ASP A 143 2.50 -0.21 -4.93
C ASP A 143 2.39 1.00 -3.97
N HIS A 144 3.38 1.91 -4.02
CA HIS A 144 3.52 2.98 -3.03
C HIS A 144 4.21 4.23 -3.59
N ILE A 145 3.79 5.42 -3.14
CA ILE A 145 4.45 6.71 -3.36
C ILE A 145 4.83 7.37 -2.04
N TYR A 146 6.03 7.92 -2.00
CA TYR A 146 6.53 8.73 -0.91
C TYR A 146 6.60 10.19 -1.33
N ILE A 147 5.96 11.06 -0.54
CA ILE A 147 6.14 12.51 -0.65
C ILE A 147 7.23 12.91 0.34
N ASP A 148 8.44 13.09 -0.18
CA ASP A 148 9.65 13.29 0.63
C ASP A 148 9.70 14.68 1.26
N SER A 149 9.35 15.70 0.47
CA SER A 149 9.34 17.09 0.93
C SER A 149 8.46 17.95 0.04
N ILE A 150 7.88 18.98 0.64
CA ILE A 150 7.17 20.07 -0.03
C ILE A 150 7.77 21.37 0.49
N THR A 151 8.14 22.28 -0.41
CA THR A 151 8.66 23.60 -0.07
C THR A 151 7.97 24.65 -0.91
N CYS A 152 7.32 25.59 -0.23
CA CYS A 152 6.69 26.79 -0.74
C CYS A 152 7.27 27.96 0.08
#